data_AF-A0A5Q3QC21-F1
#
_entry.id   AF-A0A5Q3QC21-F1
#
_cell.length_a   1.000
_cell.length_b   1.000
_cell.length_c   1.000
_cell.angle_alpha   90.00
_cell.angle_beta   90.00
_cell.angle_gamma   90.00
#
_symmetry.space_group_name_H-M   'P 1'
#
loop_
_entity.id
_entity.type
_entity.pdbx_description
1 polymer ?
#
loop_
_entity_poly.entity_id
_entity_poly.type
_entity_poly.pdbx_seq_one_letter_code
_entity_poly.pdbx_strand_id
1 'polypeptide(L)'
;MFPVRRIPRTGLLVLGVGAFGLVLGSGVIPVPCPLKLLTGLDCPLCGGSRVAGALLQADLARALDVNAFAVLVVLPLVAVVLVAMARVELGRARFHWPAGRLGSVLGYVLLGAFLTWGVVRNLPFEPFTVLRA
;
A
#
# COMPACT_ATOMS: atom_id res chain seq x y z
N MET A 1 13.07 -32.72 17.57
CA MET A 1 12.39 -31.69 18.39
C MET A 1 12.00 -30.55 17.46
N PHE A 2 10.79 -30.58 16.90
CA PHE A 2 10.29 -29.50 16.03
C PHE A 2 10.00 -28.29 16.92
N PRO A 3 10.68 -27.14 16.74
CA PRO A 3 10.53 -26.02 17.65
C PRO A 3 9.10 -25.50 17.56
N VAL A 4 8.49 -25.42 18.74
CA VAL A 4 7.18 -24.89 19.06
C VAL A 4 6.83 -23.67 18.19
N ARG A 5 5.71 -23.80 17.48
CA ARG A 5 4.91 -22.79 16.77
C ARG A 5 4.95 -21.41 17.47
N ARG A 6 5.94 -20.57 17.17
CA ARG A 6 5.72 -19.13 17.21
C ARG A 6 5.02 -18.79 15.91
N ILE A 7 3.82 -18.21 15.99
CA ILE A 7 3.18 -17.64 14.81
C ILE A 7 4.21 -16.66 14.20
N PRO A 8 4.61 -16.84 12.93
CA PRO A 8 5.52 -15.92 12.27
C PRO A 8 4.95 -14.50 12.40
N ARG A 9 5.77 -13.51 12.81
CA ARG A 9 5.30 -12.11 12.95
C ARG A 9 4.73 -11.62 11.62
N THR A 10 5.27 -12.12 10.51
CA THR A 10 4.73 -11.90 9.17
C THR A 10 3.29 -12.39 9.03
N GLY A 11 2.96 -13.57 9.59
CA GLY A 11 1.59 -14.09 9.60
C GLY A 11 0.63 -13.22 10.40
N LEU A 12 1.07 -12.69 11.55
CA LEU A 12 0.27 -11.75 12.34
C LEU A 12 0.05 -10.42 11.60
N LEU A 13 1.07 -9.92 10.90
CA LEU A 13 0.98 -8.70 10.09
C LEU A 13 0.04 -8.88 8.90
N VAL A 14 0.12 -10.02 8.20
CA VAL A 14 -0.81 -10.35 7.11
C VAL A 14 -2.25 -10.42 7.62
N LEU A 15 -2.48 -11.09 8.75
CA LEU A 15 -3.81 -11.18 9.36
C LEU A 15 -4.30 -9.80 9.81
N GLY A 16 -3.46 -8.99 10.46
CA GLY A 16 -3.81 -7.65 10.92
C GLY A 16 -4.12 -6.70 9.77
N VAL A 17 -3.25 -6.61 8.76
CA VAL A 17 -3.44 -5.77 7.57
C VAL A 17 -4.63 -6.26 6.75
N GLY A 18 -4.78 -7.58 6.60
CA GLY A 18 -5.91 -8.20 5.89
C GLY A 18 -7.24 -7.93 6.59
N ALA A 19 -7.33 -8.14 7.90
CA ALA A 19 -8.53 -7.85 8.69
C ALA A 19 -8.86 -6.35 8.67
N PHE A 20 -7.86 -5.49 8.81
CA PHE A 20 -8.04 -4.04 8.71
C PHE A 20 -8.53 -3.63 7.31
N GLY A 21 -7.93 -4.18 6.25
CA GLY A 21 -8.36 -3.96 4.87
C GLY A 21 -9.78 -4.48 4.59
N LEU A 22 -10.16 -5.62 5.16
CA LEU A 22 -11.52 -6.17 5.11
C LEU A 22 -12.53 -5.25 5.78
N VAL A 23 -12.25 -4.79 7.00
CA VAL A 23 -13.13 -3.89 7.76
C VAL A 23 -13.28 -2.55 7.03
N LEU A 24 -12.18 -1.97 6.55
CA LEU A 24 -12.23 -0.69 5.84
C LEU A 24 -12.84 -0.81 4.43
N GLY A 25 -12.55 -1.90 3.72
CA GLY A 25 -13.01 -2.14 2.34
C GLY A 25 -14.46 -2.59 2.24
N SER A 26 -15.01 -3.21 3.30
CA SER A 26 -16.42 -3.58 3.38
C SER A 26 -17.37 -2.37 3.49
N GLY A 27 -16.85 -1.18 3.80
CA GLY A 27 -17.64 0.03 3.95
C GLY A 27 -18.45 0.09 5.26
N VAL A 28 -18.29 -0.88 6.16
CA VAL A 28 -18.95 -0.89 7.48
C VAL A 28 -18.50 0.29 8.34
N ILE A 29 -17.23 0.70 8.20
CA ILE A 29 -16.67 1.88 8.87
C ILE A 29 -16.17 2.85 7.79
N PRO A 30 -16.95 3.88 7.41
CA PRO A 30 -16.47 4.91 6.51
C PRO A 30 -15.45 5.78 7.25
N VAL A 31 -14.16 5.61 6.93
CA VAL A 31 -13.09 6.45 7.47
C VAL A 31 -12.78 7.55 6.44
N PRO A 32 -13.27 8.78 6.63
CA PRO A 32 -12.87 9.90 5.78
C PRO A 32 -11.38 10.18 5.99
N CYS A 33 -10.66 10.49 4.91
CA CYS A 33 -9.25 10.85 5.04
C CYS A 33 -9.14 12.22 5.75
N PRO A 34 -8.50 12.29 6.94
CA PRO A 34 -8.40 13.54 7.69
C PRO A 34 -7.64 14.61 6.91
N LEU A 35 -6.64 14.23 6.11
CA LEU A 35 -5.91 15.18 5.27
C LEU A 35 -6.81 15.82 4.21
N LYS A 36 -7.63 15.01 3.52
CA LYS A 36 -8.60 15.54 2.55
C LYS A 36 -9.63 16.43 3.24
N LEU A 37 -10.07 16.07 4.44
CA LEU A 37 -11.03 16.85 5.21
C LEU A 37 -10.45 18.21 5.65
N LEU A 38 -9.18 18.25 6.04
CA LEU A 38 -8.53 19.45 6.56
C LEU A 38 -7.96 20.37 5.46
N THR A 39 -7.45 19.80 4.37
CA THR A 39 -6.71 20.55 3.34
C THR A 39 -7.40 20.55 1.97
N GLY A 40 -8.39 19.69 1.76
CA GLY A 40 -8.98 19.45 0.44
C GLY A 40 -8.07 18.67 -0.53
N LEU A 41 -6.83 18.35 -0.13
CA LEU A 41 -5.85 17.68 -0.99
C LEU A 41 -5.94 16.15 -0.90
N ASP A 42 -5.84 15.50 -2.06
CA ASP A 42 -5.77 14.05 -2.18
C ASP A 42 -4.32 13.58 -1.98
N CYS A 43 -4.04 12.99 -0.82
CA CYS A 43 -2.78 12.31 -0.56
C CYS A 43 -2.56 11.12 -1.52
N PRO A 44 -1.30 10.70 -1.75
CA PRO A 44 -0.99 9.57 -2.63
C PRO A 44 -1.63 8.23 -2.20
N LEU A 45 -1.94 8.05 -0.90
CA LEU A 45 -2.65 6.87 -0.39
C LEU A 45 -4.18 7.07 -0.26
N CYS A 46 -4.70 8.22 -0.66
CA CYS A 46 -6.11 8.53 -0.48
C CYS A 46 -6.97 7.59 -1.36
N GLY A 47 -8.05 7.06 -0.77
CA GLY A 47 -8.87 6.01 -1.38
C GLY A 47 -8.46 4.57 -1.07
N GLY A 48 -7.51 4.32 -0.17
CA GLY A 48 -7.04 2.96 0.17
C GLY A 48 -8.14 2.00 0.63
N SER A 49 -9.16 2.47 1.35
CA SER A 49 -10.35 1.66 1.71
C SER A 49 -11.16 1.26 0.48
N ARG A 50 -11.37 2.18 -0.47
CA ARG A 50 -12.06 1.91 -1.74
C ARG A 50 -11.27 0.95 -2.63
N VAL A 51 -9.94 1.06 -2.66
CA VAL A 51 -9.07 0.09 -3.33
C VAL A 51 -9.21 -1.28 -2.68
N ALA A 52 -9.18 -1.37 -1.34
CA ALA A 52 -9.38 -2.63 -0.65
C ALA A 52 -10.76 -3.24 -0.96
N GLY A 53 -11.83 -2.43 -0.96
CA GLY A 53 -13.17 -2.87 -1.36
C GLY A 53 -13.24 -3.42 -2.79
N ALA A 54 -12.61 -2.73 -3.75
CA ALA A 54 -12.53 -3.19 -5.14
C ALA A 54 -11.75 -4.51 -5.27
N LEU A 55 -10.63 -4.64 -4.55
CA LEU A 55 -9.85 -5.88 -4.52
C LEU A 55 -10.60 -7.05 -3.88
N LEU A 56 -11.44 -6.80 -2.86
CA LEU A 56 -12.30 -7.81 -2.25
C LEU A 56 -13.39 -8.32 -3.21
N GLN A 57 -13.81 -7.47 -4.16
CA GLN A 57 -14.73 -7.81 -5.23
C GLN A 57 -14.02 -8.42 -6.45
N ALA A 58 -12.70 -8.64 -6.37
CA ALA A 58 -11.83 -9.05 -7.47
C ALA A 58 -11.88 -8.11 -8.70
N ASP A 59 -12.24 -6.83 -8.48
CA ASP A 59 -12.35 -5.82 -9.53
C ASP A 59 -11.08 -4.97 -9.58
N LEU A 60 -10.10 -5.45 -10.35
CA LEU A 60 -8.81 -4.78 -10.49
C LEU A 60 -8.92 -3.49 -11.31
N ALA A 61 -9.84 -3.43 -12.29
CA ALA A 61 -10.06 -2.25 -13.10
C ALA A 61 -10.54 -1.08 -12.23
N ARG A 62 -11.55 -1.34 -11.41
CA ARG A 62 -12.04 -0.35 -10.44
C ARG A 62 -10.98 0.03 -9.41
N ALA A 63 -10.15 -0.90 -8.97
CA ALA A 63 -9.06 -0.59 -8.05
C ALA A 63 -8.04 0.39 -8.66
N LEU A 64 -7.70 0.20 -9.94
CA LEU A 64 -6.83 1.09 -10.70
C LEU A 64 -7.45 2.47 -10.91
N ASP A 65 -8.75 2.52 -11.24
CA ASP A 65 -9.50 3.77 -11.40
C ASP A 65 -9.53 4.58 -10.10
N VAL A 66 -9.67 3.89 -8.96
CA VAL A 66 -9.67 4.54 -7.64
C VAL A 66 -8.28 5.06 -7.27
N ASN A 67 -7.21 4.28 -7.45
CA ASN A 67 -5.84 4.72 -7.18
C ASN A 67 -4.79 3.81 -7.85
N ALA A 68 -4.37 4.18 -9.06
CA ALA A 68 -3.37 3.43 -9.80
C ALA A 68 -2.03 3.28 -9.05
N PHE A 69 -1.57 4.30 -8.32
CA PHE A 69 -0.31 4.20 -7.55
C PHE A 69 -0.39 3.18 -6.41
N ALA A 70 -1.53 3.11 -5.72
CA ALA A 70 -1.73 2.11 -4.67
C ALA A 70 -1.65 0.68 -5.24
N VAL A 71 -2.22 0.45 -6.42
CA VAL A 71 -2.26 -0.87 -7.05
C VAL A 71 -0.93 -1.23 -7.73
N LEU A 72 -0.29 -0.30 -8.42
CA LEU A 72 0.90 -0.57 -9.24
C LEU A 72 2.22 -0.47 -8.46
N VAL A 73 2.27 0.32 -7.38
CA VAL A 73 3.50 0.55 -6.61
C VAL A 73 3.38 0.01 -5.20
N VAL A 74 2.37 0.43 -4.45
CA VAL A 74 2.26 0.08 -3.02
C VAL A 74 1.97 -1.41 -2.83
N LEU A 75 1.00 -1.97 -3.57
CA LEU A 75 0.59 -3.36 -3.43
C LEU A 75 1.72 -4.36 -3.77
N PRO A 76 2.48 -4.23 -4.88
CA PRO A 76 3.64 -5.08 -5.16
C PRO A 76 4.75 -4.89 -4.13
N LEU A 77 5.02 -3.66 -3.69
CA LEU A 77 6.03 -3.38 -2.67
C LEU A 77 5.71 -4.10 -1.35
N VAL A 78 4.45 -4.00 -0.89
CA VAL A 78 3.96 -4.69 0.30
C VAL A 78 4.10 -6.21 0.13
N ALA A 79 3.72 -6.77 -1.02
CA ALA A 79 3.85 -8.20 -1.30
C ALA A 79 5.31 -8.67 -1.23
N VAL A 80 6.24 -7.94 -1.86
CA VAL A 80 7.67 -8.25 -1.82
C VAL A 80 8.22 -8.20 -0.40
N VAL A 81 7.86 -7.18 0.38
CA VAL A 81 8.30 -7.04 1.78
C VAL A 81 7.77 -8.19 2.63
N LEU A 82 6.49 -8.54 2.51
CA LEU A 82 5.89 -9.66 3.26
C LEU A 82 6.54 -11.00 2.89
N VAL A 83 6.77 -11.27 1.60
CA VAL A 83 7.45 -12.49 1.16
C VAL A 83 8.89 -12.53 1.70
N ALA A 84 9.60 -11.40 1.64
CA ALA A 84 10.97 -11.33 2.13
C ALA A 84 11.02 -11.57 3.65
N MET A 85 10.12 -10.96 4.44
CA MET A 85 10.03 -11.22 5.88
C MET A 85 9.67 -12.67 6.20
N ALA A 86 8.72 -13.27 5.48
CA ALA A 86 8.38 -14.68 5.64
C ALA A 86 9.59 -15.58 5.39
N ARG A 87 10.40 -15.30 4.35
CA ARG A 87 11.62 -16.07 4.08
C ARG A 87 12.66 -15.94 5.20
N VAL A 88 12.76 -14.77 5.85
CA VAL A 88 13.65 -14.60 7.01
C VAL A 88 13.19 -15.42 8.19
N GLU A 89 11.90 -15.34 8.53
CA GLU A 89 11.35 -16.05 9.68
C GLU A 89 11.41 -17.58 9.49
N LEU A 90 11.33 -18.05 8.24
CA LEU A 90 11.55 -19.45 7.88
C LEU A 90 13.03 -19.85 7.84
N GLY A 91 13.96 -18.95 8.17
CA GLY A 91 15.40 -19.19 8.13
C GLY A 91 15.98 -19.38 6.72
N ARG A 92 15.22 -19.03 5.67
CA ARG A 92 15.57 -19.21 4.26
C ARG A 92 16.25 -18.00 3.64
N ALA A 93 16.24 -16.86 4.31
CA ALA A 93 16.86 -15.62 3.84
C ALA A 93 17.26 -14.72 5.02
N ARG A 94 17.94 -13.61 4.71
CA ARG A 94 18.08 -12.48 5.62
C ARG A 94 17.50 -11.24 4.93
N PHE A 95 16.59 -10.53 5.61
CA PHE A 95 15.96 -9.32 5.09
C PHE A 95 16.90 -8.17 5.36
N HIS A 96 17.40 -7.58 4.29
CA HIS A 96 18.16 -6.36 4.36
C HIS A 96 17.66 -5.45 3.25
N TRP A 97 17.34 -4.21 3.61
CA TRP A 97 17.29 -3.14 2.64
C TRP A 97 18.65 -3.08 1.91
N PRO A 98 18.71 -2.86 0.58
CA PRO A 98 19.98 -2.80 -0.12
C PRO A 98 20.93 -1.81 0.57
N ALA A 99 22.16 -2.23 0.87
CA ALA A 99 23.11 -1.37 1.56
C ALA A 99 23.75 -0.35 0.58
N GLY A 100 24.22 0.77 1.12
CA GLY A 100 24.97 1.77 0.37
C GLY A 100 24.12 2.53 -0.67
N ARG A 101 24.77 2.94 -1.77
CA ARG A 101 24.18 3.83 -2.78
C ARG A 101 22.87 3.29 -3.37
N LEU A 102 22.77 1.98 -3.58
CA LEU A 102 21.58 1.36 -4.16
C LEU A 102 20.35 1.51 -3.26
N GLY A 103 20.52 1.33 -1.95
CA GLY A 103 19.44 1.52 -0.98
C GLY A 103 18.98 2.97 -0.89
N SER A 104 19.93 3.90 -0.90
CA SER A 104 19.62 5.33 -0.90
C SER A 104 18.87 5.74 -2.17
N VAL A 105 19.35 5.31 -3.36
CA VAL A 105 18.68 5.59 -4.64
C VAL A 105 17.27 5.01 -4.65
N LEU A 106 17.10 3.75 -4.24
CA LEU A 106 15.77 3.14 -4.16
C LEU A 106 14.84 3.91 -3.22
N GLY A 107 15.34 4.34 -2.06
CA GLY A 107 14.58 5.17 -1.12
C GLY A 107 14.16 6.51 -1.71
N TYR A 108 15.07 7.22 -2.38
CA TYR A 108 14.77 8.48 -3.05
C TYR A 108 13.82 8.30 -4.22
N VAL A 109 13.92 7.22 -4.99
CA VAL A 109 13.00 6.93 -6.10
C VAL A 109 11.60 6.67 -5.57
N LEU A 110 11.45 5.86 -4.51
CA LEU A 110 10.13 5.62 -3.89
C LEU A 110 9.53 6.89 -3.30
N LEU A 111 10.36 7.70 -2.62
CA LEU A 111 9.92 8.99 -2.07
C LEU A 111 9.53 9.97 -3.19
N GLY A 112 10.35 10.05 -4.24
CA GLY A 112 10.07 10.87 -5.42
C GLY A 112 8.76 10.45 -6.07
N ALA A 113 8.58 9.15 -6.34
CA ALA A 113 7.35 8.61 -6.92
C ALA A 113 6.12 8.92 -6.05
N PHE A 114 6.25 8.83 -4.72
CA PHE A 114 5.20 9.15 -3.76
C PHE A 114 4.79 10.63 -3.82
N LEU A 115 5.78 11.53 -3.80
CA LEU A 115 5.54 12.98 -3.87
C LEU A 115 5.01 13.39 -5.24
N THR A 116 5.61 12.87 -6.32
CA THR A 116 5.19 13.15 -7.69
C THR A 116 3.75 12.68 -7.92
N TRP A 117 3.37 11.49 -7.46
CA TRP A 117 1.98 11.04 -7.56
C TRP A 117 1.03 11.94 -6.77
N GLY A 118 1.41 12.33 -5.55
CA GLY A 118 0.64 13.29 -4.74
C GLY A 118 0.42 14.61 -5.48
N VAL A 119 1.46 15.17 -6.10
CA VAL A 119 1.34 16.41 -6.89
C VAL A 119 0.47 16.19 -8.12
N VAL A 120 0.75 15.15 -8.92
CA VAL A 120 0.05 14.87 -10.18
C VAL A 120 -1.45 14.70 -9.96
N ARG A 121 -1.83 13.99 -8.89
CA ARG A 121 -3.22 13.76 -8.52
C ARG A 121 -3.98 15.02 -8.13
N ASN A 122 -3.26 16.06 -7.68
CA ASN A 122 -3.86 17.34 -7.28
C ASN A 122 -3.76 18.41 -8.38
N LEU A 123 -3.33 18.08 -9.61
CA LEU A 123 -3.29 19.05 -10.71
C LEU A 123 -4.72 19.45 -11.15
N PRO A 124 -5.02 20.76 -11.34
CA PRO A 124 -6.36 21.25 -11.66
C PRO A 124 -6.71 21.26 -13.16
N PHE A 125 -5.92 20.61 -14.01
CA PHE A 125 -6.13 20.59 -15.46
C PHE A 125 -6.38 19.18 -15.98
N GLU A 126 -7.15 19.07 -17.06
CA GLU A 126 -7.39 17.78 -17.74
C GLU A 126 -6.10 17.24 -18.34
N PRO A 127 -5.87 15.91 -18.35
CA PRO A 127 -6.77 14.82 -17.92
C PRO A 127 -6.63 14.47 -16.42
N PHE A 128 -5.80 15.19 -15.64
CA PHE A 128 -5.45 14.82 -14.27
C PHE A 128 -6.56 15.05 -13.25
N THR A 129 -7.58 15.84 -13.61
CA THR A 129 -8.81 16.00 -12.82
C THR A 129 -9.53 14.68 -12.56
N VAL A 130 -9.44 13.71 -13.47
CA VAL A 130 -10.02 12.35 -13.32
C VAL A 130 -9.37 11.57 -12.18
N LEU A 131 -8.15 11.92 -11.79
CA LEU A 131 -7.43 11.23 -10.71
C LEU A 131 -7.89 11.70 -9.32
N ARG A 132 -8.58 12.84 -9.20
CA ARG A 132 -9.14 13.33 -7.93
C ARG A 132 -10.39 12.52 -7.57
N ALA A 133 -10.44 11.91 -6.38
CA ALA A 133 -11.44 10.87 -6.04
C ALA A 133 -12.08 11.04 -4.67
#